data_AF-A0A225W1M7-F1
#
_entry.id   AF-A0A225W1M7-F1
#
_cell.length_a   1.000
_cell.length_b   1.000
_cell.length_c   1.000
_cell.angle_alpha   90.00
_cell.angle_beta   90.00
_cell.angle_gamma   90.00
#
_symmetry.space_group_name_H-M   'P 1'
#
loop_
_entity.id
_entity.type
_entity.pdbx_description
1 polymer ?
#
loop_
_entity_poly.entity_id
_entity_poly.type
_entity_poly.pdbx_seq_one_letter_code
_entity_poly.pdbx_strand_id
1 'polypeptide(L)'
;MRAHIGKLVKQRCSDRAIKMAVIPGGLTPYLQAGDVGIYKLFKDNISMLNEWKRSDKVSYTQAGNPRAPDISQVAPWVLQAWKETPL
;
A
#
# COMPACT_ATOMS: atom_id res chain seq x y z
N MET A 1 10.42 -8.81 -10.75
CA MET A 1 9.47 -9.50 -9.85
C MET A 1 8.13 -9.63 -10.57
N ARG A 2 7.68 -10.86 -10.91
CA ARG A 2 6.42 -11.14 -11.64
C ARG A 2 5.46 -12.00 -10.81
N ALA A 3 5.51 -11.84 -9.48
CA ALA A 3 4.83 -12.72 -8.53
C ALA A 3 3.33 -12.86 -8.83
N HIS A 4 2.65 -11.74 -9.14
CA HIS A 4 1.21 -11.71 -9.42
C HIS A 4 0.77 -12.39 -10.73
N ILE A 5 1.69 -12.73 -11.64
CA ILE A 5 1.38 -13.44 -12.90
C ILE A 5 2.08 -14.81 -12.99
N GLY A 6 2.60 -15.31 -11.86
CA GLY A 6 3.22 -16.62 -11.77
C GLY A 6 2.23 -17.76 -12.04
N LYS A 7 2.75 -18.93 -12.44
CA LYS A 7 1.94 -20.13 -12.75
C LYS A 7 1.01 -20.49 -11.58
N LEU A 8 1.55 -20.50 -10.36
CA LEU A 8 0.79 -20.82 -9.15
C LEU A 8 -0.38 -19.85 -8.90
N VAL A 9 -0.17 -18.54 -9.10
CA VAL A 9 -1.23 -17.53 -8.91
C VAL A 9 -2.32 -17.70 -9.96
N LYS A 10 -1.93 -17.87 -11.24
CA LYS A 10 -2.89 -18.11 -12.34
C LYS A 10 -3.74 -19.36 -12.11
N GLN A 11 -3.11 -20.46 -11.67
CA GLN A 11 -3.80 -21.69 -11.33
C GLN A 11 -4.81 -21.45 -10.19
N ARG A 12 -4.37 -20.83 -9.09
CA ARG A 12 -5.26 -20.51 -7.95
C ARG A 12 -6.44 -19.61 -8.32
N CYS A 13 -6.25 -18.65 -9.22
CA CYS A 13 -7.35 -17.82 -9.73
C CYS A 13 -8.30 -18.65 -10.60
N SER A 14 -7.78 -19.51 -11.48
CA SER A 14 -8.58 -20.40 -12.32
C SER A 14 -9.44 -21.36 -11.47
N ASP A 15 -8.85 -21.98 -10.45
CA ASP A 15 -9.54 -22.92 -9.53
C ASP A 15 -10.71 -22.25 -8.79
N ARG A 16 -10.68 -20.92 -8.66
CA ARG A 16 -11.70 -20.10 -7.98
C ARG A 16 -12.60 -19.33 -8.95
N ALA A 17 -12.51 -19.59 -10.25
CA ALA A 17 -13.21 -18.84 -11.31
C ALA A 17 -12.97 -17.31 -11.26
N ILE A 18 -11.79 -16.88 -10.79
CA ILE A 18 -11.40 -15.47 -10.74
C ILE A 18 -10.73 -15.10 -12.06
N LYS A 19 -11.36 -14.22 -12.83
CA LYS A 19 -10.77 -13.67 -14.06
C LYS A 19 -9.69 -12.66 -13.71
N MET A 20 -8.49 -12.88 -14.23
CA MET A 20 -7.36 -11.97 -14.03
C MET A 20 -7.29 -10.93 -15.16
N ALA A 21 -7.04 -9.68 -14.79
CA ALA A 21 -6.66 -8.61 -15.71
C ALA A 21 -5.24 -8.13 -15.36
N VAL A 22 -4.36 -8.03 -16.35
CA VAL A 22 -2.98 -7.57 -16.16
C VAL A 22 -2.88 -6.13 -16.63
N ILE A 23 -2.46 -5.24 -15.74
CA ILE A 23 -2.22 -3.84 -16.05
C ILE A 23 -0.75 -3.68 -16.49
N PRO A 24 -0.48 -3.13 -17.68
CA PRO A 24 0.89 -2.86 -18.13
C PRO A 24 1.63 -1.91 -17.18
N GLY A 25 2.96 -2.05 -17.14
CA GLY A 25 3.81 -1.15 -16.37
C GLY A 25 3.63 0.30 -16.80
N GLY A 26 3.58 1.22 -15.83
CA GLY A 26 3.34 2.65 -16.06
C GLY A 26 1.86 3.04 -16.16
N LEU A 27 0.93 2.07 -16.28
CA LEU A 27 -0.50 2.37 -16.38
C LEU A 27 -1.29 2.23 -15.08
N THR A 28 -0.64 1.82 -13.99
CA THR A 28 -1.25 1.68 -12.66
C THR A 28 -2.03 2.93 -12.21
N PRO A 29 -1.51 4.16 -12.33
CA PRO A 29 -2.25 5.36 -11.88
C PRO A 29 -3.52 5.67 -12.69
N TYR A 30 -3.71 5.01 -13.84
CA TYR A 30 -4.80 5.29 -14.78
C TYR A 30 -5.80 4.14 -14.89
N LEU A 31 -5.33 2.90 -14.79
CA LEU A 31 -6.13 1.70 -15.05
C LEU A 31 -6.42 0.87 -13.81
N GLN A 32 -5.63 1.02 -12.73
CA GLN A 32 -5.86 0.26 -11.51
C GLN A 32 -6.90 0.97 -10.67
N ALA A 33 -8.12 0.42 -10.60
CA ALA A 33 -9.23 1.03 -9.88
C ALA A 33 -8.87 1.45 -8.45
N GLY A 34 -8.08 0.62 -7.75
CA GLY A 34 -7.54 0.96 -6.43
C GLY A 34 -6.70 2.23 -6.42
N ASP A 35 -5.76 2.39 -7.35
CA ASP A 35 -4.93 3.60 -7.41
C ASP A 35 -5.70 4.85 -7.87
N VAL A 36 -6.69 4.69 -8.76
CA VAL A 36 -7.51 5.79 -9.26
C VAL A 36 -8.48 6.30 -8.19
N GLY A 37 -9.19 5.40 -7.52
CA GLY A 37 -10.32 5.76 -6.65
C GLY A 37 -10.00 5.76 -5.16
N ILE A 38 -9.20 4.80 -4.69
CA ILE A 38 -9.14 4.47 -3.25
C ILE A 38 -7.81 4.89 -2.63
N TYR A 39 -6.68 4.50 -3.24
CA TYR A 39 -5.37 4.64 -2.63
C TYR A 39 -4.88 6.07 -2.53
N LYS A 40 -5.36 6.98 -3.37
CA LYS A 40 -5.08 8.41 -3.19
C LYS A 40 -5.65 8.89 -1.86
N LEU A 41 -6.96 8.71 -1.69
CA LEU A 41 -7.68 9.16 -0.49
C LEU A 41 -7.20 8.43 0.77
N PHE A 42 -6.97 7.12 0.67
CA PHE A 42 -6.38 6.34 1.76
C PHE A 42 -5.00 6.85 2.19
N LYS A 43 -4.11 7.18 1.23
CA LYS A 43 -2.78 7.72 1.55
C LYS A 43 -2.88 9.12 2.17
N ASP A 44 -3.84 9.93 1.73
CA ASP A 44 -4.11 11.26 2.31
C ASP A 44 -4.58 11.13 3.78
N ASN A 45 -5.37 10.10 4.08
CA ASN A 45 -5.83 9.79 5.45
C ASN A 45 -4.72 9.22 6.36
N ILE A 46 -3.58 8.76 5.83
CA ILE A 46 -2.41 8.40 6.67
C ILE A 46 -1.61 9.66 7.06
N SER A 47 -2.31 10.66 7.61
CA SER A 47 -1.72 11.93 8.07
C SER A 47 -0.76 11.75 9.25
N MET A 48 -0.99 10.74 10.10
CA MET A 48 -0.15 10.40 11.26
C MET A 48 1.31 10.08 10.88
N LEU A 49 1.57 9.66 9.64
CA LEU A 49 2.93 9.46 9.14
C LEU A 49 3.71 10.78 9.07
N ASN A 50 3.04 11.88 8.71
CA ASN A 50 3.68 13.20 8.64
C ASN A 50 3.97 13.76 10.03
N GLU A 51 3.08 13.54 10.99
CA GLU A 51 3.31 13.88 12.39
C GLU A 51 4.48 13.08 12.97
N TRP A 52 4.50 11.76 12.72
CA TRP A 52 5.61 10.92 13.15
C TRP A 52 6.95 11.37 12.55
N LYS A 53 6.99 11.71 11.25
CA LYS A 53 8.20 12.23 10.58
C LYS A 53 8.74 13.52 11.22
N ARG A 54 7.88 14.34 11.83
CA ARG A 54 8.26 15.60 12.49
C ARG A 54 8.55 15.42 13.99
N SER A 55 8.29 14.24 14.54
CA SER A 55 8.54 13.93 15.95
C SER A 55 9.99 13.47 16.18
N ASP A 56 10.36 13.39 17.46
CA ASP A 56 11.60 12.79 17.95
C ASP A 56 11.60 11.25 17.90
N LYS A 57 10.48 10.62 17.52
CA LYS A 57 10.32 9.17 17.44
C LYS A 57 10.93 8.54 16.18
N VAL A 58 11.45 9.35 15.26
CA VAL A 58 12.14 8.84 14.07
C VAL A 58 13.53 8.38 14.45
N SER A 59 13.82 7.10 14.27
CA SER A 59 15.19 6.59 14.37
C SER A 59 15.91 6.68 13.04
N TYR A 60 17.24 6.83 13.08
CA TYR A 60 18.05 7.03 11.89
C TYR A 60 19.07 5.90 11.72
N THR A 61 19.44 5.65 10.48
CA THR A 61 20.59 4.80 10.13
C THR A 61 21.90 5.55 10.41
N GLN A 62 23.03 4.85 10.45
CA GLN A 62 24.34 5.49 10.62
C GLN A 62 24.65 6.50 9.50
N ALA A 63 24.10 6.29 8.30
CA ALA A 63 24.21 7.21 7.17
C ALA A 63 23.24 8.40 7.23
N GLY A 64 22.46 8.55 8.31
CA GLY A 64 21.52 9.67 8.48
C GLY A 64 20.16 9.51 7.80
N ASN A 65 19.86 8.36 7.17
CA ASN A 65 18.53 8.12 6.59
C ASN A 65 17.51 7.71 7.67
N PRO A 66 16.26 8.21 7.64
CA PRO A 66 15.19 7.73 8.51
C PRO A 66 14.98 6.22 8.35
N ARG A 67 14.84 5.51 9.46
CA ARG A 67 14.40 4.11 9.48
C ARG A 67 12.89 4.07 9.32
N ALA A 68 12.37 2.97 8.78
CA ALA A 68 10.93 2.75 8.75
C ALA A 68 10.36 2.69 10.17
N PRO A 69 9.14 3.22 10.42
CA PRO A 69 8.44 3.05 11.68
C PRO A 69 8.15 1.56 11.94
N ASP A 70 8.02 1.19 13.21
CA ASP A 70 7.68 -0.18 13.59
C ASP A 70 6.28 -0.58 13.11
N ILE A 71 6.07 -1.84 12.74
CA ILE A 71 4.78 -2.32 12.25
C ILE A 71 3.68 -2.16 13.31
N SER A 72 3.99 -2.36 14.59
CA SER A 72 3.03 -2.16 15.69
C SER A 72 2.57 -0.71 15.80
N GLN A 73 3.39 0.24 15.36
CA GLN A 73 3.06 1.65 15.31
C GLN A 73 2.25 2.02 14.06
N VAL A 74 2.56 1.41 12.90
CA VAL A 74 1.89 1.71 11.62
C VAL A 74 0.53 1.03 11.50
N ALA A 75 0.36 -0.18 12.03
CA ALA A 75 -0.87 -0.95 11.86
C ALA A 75 -2.13 -0.22 12.35
N PRO A 76 -2.14 0.46 13.52
CA PRO A 76 -3.27 1.28 13.95
C PRO A 76 -3.58 2.44 13.00
N TRP A 77 -2.55 3.08 12.42
CA TRP A 77 -2.74 4.18 11.47
C TRP A 77 -3.39 3.70 10.17
N VAL A 78 -2.94 2.55 9.66
CA VAL A 78 -3.53 1.91 8.48
C VAL A 78 -4.98 1.54 8.73
N LEU A 79 -5.29 0.95 9.89
CA LEU A 79 -6.65 0.61 10.28
C LEU A 79 -7.54 1.85 10.34
N GLN A 80 -7.05 2.94 10.94
CA GLN A 80 -7.82 4.18 11.05
C GLN A 80 -8.05 4.83 9.68
N ALA A 81 -7.00 4.91 8.85
CA ALA A 81 -7.12 5.45 7.49
C ALA A 81 -8.13 4.68 6.63
N TRP A 82 -8.21 3.35 6.78
CA TRP A 82 -9.24 2.54 6.11
C TRP A 82 -10.66 2.87 6.58
N LYS A 83 -10.87 3.14 7.87
CA LYS A 83 -12.19 3.55 8.39
C LYS A 83 -12.63 4.92 7.85
N GLU A 84 -11.67 5.80 7.60
CA GLU A 84 -11.90 7.15 7.09
C GLU A 84 -11.96 7.22 5.56
N THR A 85 -11.53 6.16 4.87
CA THR A 85 -11.59 6.09 3.41
C THR A 85 -13.00 5.64 2.99
N PRO A 86 -13.83 6.51 2.39
CA PRO A 86 -15.10 6.09 1.82
C PRO A 86 -14.88 5.01 0.76
N LEU A 87 -15.69 3.95 0.84
CA LEU A 87 -15.78 2.88 -0.17
C LEU A 87 -16.79 3.26 -1.27
#